data_AF-A0A0J7L0W2-F1
#
_entry.id   AF-A0A0J7L0W2-F1
#
_cell.length_a   1.000
_cell.length_b   1.000
_cell.length_c   1.000
_cell.angle_alpha   90.00
_cell.angle_beta   90.00
_cell.angle_gamma   90.00
#
_symmetry.space_group_name_H-M   'P 1'
#
loop_
_entity.id
_entity.type
_entity.pdbx_description
1 polymer ?
#
loop_
_entity_poly.entity_id
_entity_poly.type
_entity_poly.pdbx_seq_one_letter_code
_entity_poly.pdbx_strand_id
1 'polypeptide(L)'
;MVPCLLYVSLEEKDIQIKLSVMGPLSHWIMGTINYWLLLTRSDDIRECVRHMETDWKLVRRIDDQEVMLRYAKIGRFIAGFCAVFMQSGTFLFVIAKAMTSITILVGNVTTSMHPMTCPIYSKFIDTRFSPANEIMLAVELLSCFIVNSITVGACSLAAVFAMHAYGQLSMLFSWLNNLVSDEDKKNEYAEQKLTAIVEHHLRVLRYFI
;
A
#
# COMPACT_ATOMS: atom_id res chain seq x y z
N MET A 1 12.25 -13.99 -4.17
CA MET A 1 11.16 -14.71 -4.88
C MET A 1 11.66 -15.98 -5.59
N VAL A 2 12.55 -15.88 -6.59
CA VAL A 2 13.00 -17.05 -7.38
C VAL A 2 13.56 -18.20 -6.53
N PRO A 3 14.43 -17.98 -5.52
CA PRO A 3 14.97 -19.10 -4.74
C PRO A 3 13.94 -19.79 -3.83
N CYS A 4 12.95 -19.03 -3.36
CA CYS A 4 11.88 -19.53 -2.48
C CYS A 4 10.80 -20.27 -3.28
N LEU A 5 10.47 -19.79 -4.49
CA LEU A 5 9.61 -20.53 -5.43
C LEU A 5 10.25 -21.87 -5.83
N LEU A 6 11.57 -21.88 -6.09
CA LEU A 6 12.30 -23.12 -6.39
C LEU A 6 12.31 -24.09 -5.20
N TYR A 7 12.48 -23.62 -3.97
CA TYR A 7 12.35 -24.47 -2.77
C TYR A 7 10.95 -25.10 -2.67
N VAL A 8 9.89 -24.28 -2.76
CA VAL A 8 8.50 -24.73 -2.66
C VAL A 8 8.13 -25.71 -3.79
N SER A 9 8.68 -25.52 -4.98
CA SER A 9 8.39 -26.38 -6.13
C SER A 9 9.23 -27.66 -6.16
N LEU A 10 10.48 -27.65 -5.69
CA LEU A 10 11.45 -28.73 -5.90
C LEU A 10 11.85 -29.50 -4.63
N GLU A 11 11.81 -28.87 -3.45
CA GLU A 11 12.29 -29.47 -2.19
C GLU A 11 11.14 -29.80 -1.23
N GLU A 12 10.07 -29.00 -1.18
CA GLU A 12 9.01 -29.16 -0.17
C GLU A 12 7.87 -30.08 -0.63
N LYS A 13 7.68 -31.20 0.10
CA LYS A 13 6.63 -32.20 -0.19
C LYS A 13 5.40 -32.06 0.70
N ASP A 14 5.50 -31.34 1.83
CA ASP A 14 4.40 -31.16 2.75
C ASP A 14 3.43 -30.07 2.28
N ILE A 15 2.13 -30.40 2.20
CA ILE A 15 1.08 -29.50 1.73
C ILE A 15 0.82 -28.36 2.73
N GLN A 16 0.97 -28.58 4.04
CA GLN A 16 0.78 -27.54 5.05
C GLN A 16 1.92 -26.51 5.01
N ILE A 17 3.16 -26.96 4.79
CA ILE A 17 4.31 -26.06 4.61
C ILE A 17 4.19 -25.29 3.30
N LYS A 18 3.71 -25.93 2.22
CA LYS A 18 3.34 -25.22 0.98
C LYS A 18 2.30 -24.12 1.21
N LEU A 19 1.27 -24.40 2.00
CA LEU A 19 0.20 -23.46 2.27
C LEU A 19 0.67 -22.27 3.13
N SER A 20 1.55 -22.51 4.11
CA SER A 20 2.07 -21.45 4.98
C SER A 20 3.01 -20.48 4.23
N VAL A 21 3.73 -20.95 3.22
CA VAL A 21 4.60 -20.13 2.36
C VAL A 21 3.81 -19.31 1.32
N MET A 22 2.56 -19.68 1.05
CA MET A 22 1.69 -18.97 0.09
C MET A 22 1.35 -17.55 0.55
N GLY A 23 1.20 -17.32 1.86
CA GLY A 23 0.96 -16.00 2.44
C GLY A 23 2.10 -15.00 2.18
N PRO A 24 3.34 -15.32 2.56
CA PRO A 24 4.51 -14.52 2.19
C PRO A 24 4.61 -14.32 0.67
N LEU A 25 4.48 -15.38 -0.14
CA LEU A 25 4.61 -15.28 -1.59
C LEU A 25 3.60 -14.30 -2.22
N SER A 26 2.34 -14.31 -1.79
CA SER A 26 1.33 -13.38 -2.30
C SER A 26 1.67 -11.93 -1.95
N HIS A 27 2.18 -11.68 -0.74
CA HIS A 27 2.67 -10.37 -0.32
C HIS A 27 3.83 -9.87 -1.21
N TRP A 28 4.77 -10.75 -1.54
CA TRP A 28 5.87 -10.43 -2.46
C TRP A 28 5.39 -10.13 -3.89
N ILE A 29 4.43 -10.89 -4.41
CA ILE A 29 3.83 -10.65 -5.72
C ILE A 29 3.13 -9.29 -5.73
N MET A 30 2.30 -9.00 -4.73
CA MET A 30 1.61 -7.72 -4.57
C MET A 30 2.60 -6.54 -4.54
N GLY A 31 3.67 -6.67 -3.75
CA GLY A 31 4.74 -5.69 -3.69
C GLY A 31 5.40 -5.41 -5.04
N THR A 32 5.65 -6.46 -5.81
CA THR A 32 6.24 -6.35 -7.16
C THR A 32 5.30 -5.65 -8.13
N ILE A 33 4.00 -5.96 -8.08
CA ILE A 33 2.97 -5.29 -8.89
C ILE A 33 2.90 -3.81 -8.53
N ASN A 34 2.84 -3.46 -7.24
CA ASN A 34 2.83 -2.07 -6.78
C ASN A 34 4.08 -1.31 -7.23
N TYR A 35 5.25 -1.93 -7.10
CA TYR A 35 6.51 -1.33 -7.56
C TYR A 35 6.49 -1.06 -9.06
N TRP A 36 6.05 -2.04 -9.86
CA TRP A 36 5.94 -1.91 -11.30
C TRP A 36 4.95 -0.81 -11.70
N LEU A 37 3.80 -0.73 -11.04
CA LEU A 37 2.81 0.33 -11.26
C LEU A 37 3.38 1.70 -10.92
N LEU A 38 4.04 1.86 -9.77
CA LEU A 38 4.65 3.13 -9.37
C LEU A 38 5.74 3.58 -10.36
N LEU A 39 6.53 2.66 -10.90
CA LEU A 39 7.54 2.96 -11.91
C LEU A 39 6.92 3.36 -13.25
N THR A 40 6.07 2.49 -13.80
CA THR A 40 5.47 2.68 -15.13
C THR A 40 4.51 3.87 -15.19
N ARG A 41 3.85 4.20 -14.07
CA ARG A 41 2.94 5.35 -13.94
C ARG A 41 3.59 6.54 -13.25
N SER A 42 4.91 6.56 -13.09
CA SER A 42 5.61 7.63 -12.37
C SER A 42 5.38 9.01 -13.02
N ASP A 43 5.31 9.07 -14.35
CA ASP A 43 5.00 10.29 -15.09
C ASP A 43 3.55 10.76 -14.84
N ASP A 44 2.58 9.85 -14.89
CA ASP A 44 1.18 10.14 -14.57
C ASP A 44 1.02 10.63 -13.12
N ILE A 45 1.72 9.99 -12.16
CA ILE A 45 1.73 10.40 -10.74
C ILE A 45 2.30 11.81 -10.60
N ARG A 46 3.39 12.11 -11.31
CA ARG A 46 4.00 13.45 -11.30
C ARG A 46 3.04 14.50 -11.87
N GLU A 47 2.33 14.17 -12.94
CA GLU A 47 1.30 15.04 -13.51
C GLU A 47 0.15 15.28 -12.52
N CYS A 48 -0.37 14.24 -11.87
CA CYS A 48 -1.36 14.37 -10.81
C CYS A 48 -0.90 15.31 -9.68
N VAL A 49 0.35 15.17 -9.21
CA VAL A 49 0.90 16.05 -8.17
C VAL A 49 1.00 17.50 -8.66
N ARG A 50 1.39 17.73 -9.92
CA ARG A 50 1.40 19.08 -10.52
C ARG A 50 0.00 19.67 -10.64
N HIS A 51 -1.01 18.87 -11.00
CA HIS A 51 -2.40 19.30 -11.00
C HIS A 51 -2.86 19.68 -9.60
N MET A 52 -2.59 18.86 -8.58
CA MET A 52 -2.90 19.21 -7.18
C MET A 52 -2.24 20.52 -6.73
N GLU A 53 -0.98 20.74 -7.10
CA GLU A 53 -0.28 21.99 -6.79
C GLU A 53 -0.95 23.19 -7.48
N THR A 54 -1.37 23.01 -8.73
CA THR A 54 -2.06 24.05 -9.51
C THR A 54 -3.42 24.35 -8.92
N ASP A 55 -4.21 23.33 -8.58
CA ASP A 55 -5.51 23.48 -7.89
C ASP A 55 -5.34 24.28 -6.61
N TRP A 56 -4.33 23.95 -5.81
CA TRP A 56 -4.04 24.65 -4.56
C TRP A 56 -3.72 26.14 -4.76
N LYS A 57 -3.02 26.50 -5.86
CA LYS A 57 -2.73 27.90 -6.22
C LYS A 57 -3.96 28.65 -6.72
N LEU A 58 -4.90 27.95 -7.35
CA LEU A 58 -6.13 28.53 -7.89
C LEU A 58 -7.15 28.87 -6.79
N VAL A 59 -7.09 28.17 -5.65
CA VAL A 59 -8.01 28.43 -4.54
C VAL A 59 -7.67 29.73 -3.81
N ARG A 60 -8.51 30.75 -4.05
CA ARG A 60 -8.36 32.12 -3.50
C ARG A 60 -9.26 32.43 -2.32
N ARG A 61 -10.44 31.80 -2.22
CA ARG A 61 -11.38 32.06 -1.12
C ARG A 61 -10.94 31.32 0.13
N ILE A 62 -11.06 31.96 1.29
CA ILE A 62 -10.63 31.39 2.57
C ILE A 62 -11.44 30.12 2.91
N ASP A 63 -12.75 30.14 2.67
CA ASP A 63 -13.63 29.00 2.93
C ASP A 63 -13.20 27.76 2.11
N ASP A 64 -12.90 27.97 0.82
CA ASP A 64 -12.44 26.92 -0.07
C ASP A 64 -11.07 26.35 0.35
N GLN A 65 -10.16 27.21 0.84
CA GLN A 65 -8.87 26.78 1.39
C GLN A 65 -9.06 25.91 2.64
N GLU A 66 -10.01 26.26 3.52
CA GLU A 66 -10.30 25.48 4.72
C GLU A 66 -10.82 24.08 4.36
N VAL A 67 -11.71 23.97 3.37
CA VAL A 67 -12.21 22.69 2.87
C VAL A 67 -11.07 21.83 2.30
N MET A 68 -10.24 22.38 1.42
CA MET A 68 -9.09 21.66 0.87
C MET A 68 -8.11 21.19 1.94
N LEU A 69 -7.83 22.04 2.94
CA LEU A 69 -6.90 21.74 4.03
C LEU A 69 -7.46 20.66 4.96
N ARG A 70 -8.77 20.64 5.19
CA ARG A 70 -9.45 19.56 5.92
C ARG A 70 -9.25 18.21 5.23
N TYR A 71 -9.48 18.14 3.92
CA TYR A 71 -9.31 16.87 3.19
C TYR A 71 -7.86 16.44 3.04
N ALA A 72 -6.93 17.39 2.87
CA ALA A 72 -5.51 17.10 2.89
C ALA A 72 -5.05 16.50 4.24
N LYS A 73 -5.58 17.01 5.36
CA LYS A 73 -5.33 16.45 6.71
C LYS A 73 -5.86 15.03 6.84
N ILE A 74 -7.07 14.76 6.34
CA ILE A 74 -7.66 13.42 6.36
C ILE A 74 -6.82 12.46 5.51
N GLY A 75 -6.42 12.86 4.30
CA GLY A 75 -5.55 12.05 3.44
C GLY A 75 -4.21 11.72 4.10
N ARG A 76 -3.57 12.71 4.73
CA ARG A 76 -2.33 12.51 5.50
C ARG A 76 -2.53 11.57 6.70
N PHE A 77 -3.66 11.69 7.40
CA PHE A 77 -3.99 10.82 8.52
C PHE A 77 -4.15 9.37 8.06
N ILE A 78 -4.88 9.12 6.97
CA ILE A 78 -5.06 7.79 6.38
C ILE A 78 -3.71 7.20 5.96
N ALA A 79 -2.87 7.99 5.27
CA ALA A 79 -1.53 7.56 4.88
C ALA A 79 -0.65 7.19 6.08
N GLY A 80 -0.64 8.04 7.13
CA GLY A 80 0.11 7.78 8.35
C GLY A 80 -0.39 6.53 9.09
N PHE A 81 -1.71 6.36 9.19
CA PHE A 81 -2.31 5.18 9.78
C PHE A 81 -1.94 3.90 9.01
N CYS A 82 -2.02 3.94 7.68
CA CYS A 82 -1.60 2.83 6.81
C CYS A 82 -0.13 2.48 7.02
N ALA A 83 0.75 3.48 7.07
CA ALA A 83 2.17 3.29 7.31
C ALA A 83 2.44 2.63 8.67
N VAL A 84 1.86 3.15 9.76
CA VAL A 84 2.06 2.60 11.11
C VAL A 84 1.52 1.18 11.22
N PHE A 85 0.31 0.94 10.72
CA PHE A 85 -0.33 -0.36 10.78
C PHE A 85 0.49 -1.41 10.02
N MET A 86 0.85 -1.14 8.76
CA MET A 86 1.60 -2.08 7.94
C MET A 86 3.03 -2.29 8.49
N GLN A 87 3.70 -1.22 8.93
CA GLN A 87 5.07 -1.31 9.43
C GLN A 87 5.15 -2.03 10.78
N SER A 88 4.16 -1.82 11.67
CA SER A 88 4.07 -2.57 12.93
C SER A 88 3.91 -4.07 12.70
N GLY A 89 3.13 -4.48 11.67
CA GLY A 89 3.00 -5.89 11.28
C GLY A 89 4.34 -6.52 10.89
N THR A 90 5.15 -5.81 10.10
CA THR A 90 6.51 -6.25 9.77
C THR A 90 7.38 -6.36 11.02
N PHE A 91 7.37 -5.36 11.91
CA PHE A 91 8.16 -5.40 13.14
C PHE A 91 7.76 -6.54 14.08
N LEU A 92 6.46 -6.79 14.28
CA LEU A 92 5.98 -7.91 15.08
C LEU A 92 6.42 -9.24 14.48
N PHE A 93 6.37 -9.36 13.15
CA PHE A 93 6.86 -10.54 12.44
C PHE A 93 8.36 -10.75 12.65
N VAL A 94 9.17 -9.67 12.59
CA VAL A 94 10.61 -9.71 12.88
C VAL A 94 10.87 -10.18 14.31
N ILE A 95 10.19 -9.59 15.29
CA ILE A 95 10.36 -9.91 16.71
C ILE A 95 9.98 -11.37 16.96
N ALA A 96 8.84 -11.83 16.44
CA ALA A 96 8.41 -13.22 16.58
C ALA A 96 9.45 -14.19 15.98
N LYS A 97 10.00 -13.89 14.80
CA LYS A 97 11.07 -14.67 14.17
C LYS A 97 12.38 -14.67 14.96
N ALA A 98 12.79 -13.51 15.49
CA ALA A 98 13.99 -13.38 16.31
C ALA A 98 13.87 -14.15 17.65
N MET A 99 12.67 -14.18 18.24
CA MET A 99 12.41 -14.93 19.48
C MET A 99 12.30 -16.44 19.25
N THR A 100 11.94 -16.87 18.04
CA THR A 100 11.79 -18.29 17.70
C THR A 100 13.12 -18.85 17.18
N SER A 101 14.11 -19.04 18.04
CA SER A 101 15.33 -19.78 17.67
C SER A 101 15.04 -21.28 17.69
N ILE A 102 15.24 -21.99 16.57
CA ILE A 102 15.05 -23.44 16.48
C ILE A 102 16.42 -24.12 16.52
N THR A 103 16.65 -24.94 17.53
CA THR A 103 17.86 -25.78 17.62
C THR A 103 17.69 -27.02 16.74
N ILE A 104 18.52 -27.14 15.70
CA ILE A 104 18.52 -28.31 14.81
C ILE A 104 19.77 -29.15 15.13
N LEU A 105 19.57 -30.44 15.40
CA LEU A 105 20.66 -31.38 15.68
C LEU A 105 21.10 -32.01 14.36
N VAL A 106 22.23 -31.55 13.81
CA VAL A 106 22.80 -32.08 12.57
C VAL A 106 24.08 -32.83 12.93
N GLY A 107 24.01 -34.16 12.98
CA GLY A 107 25.16 -35.06 13.16
C GLY A 107 26.08 -34.70 14.33
N ASN A 108 25.76 -35.17 15.55
CA ASN A 108 26.54 -34.97 16.79
C ASN A 108 26.89 -33.51 17.18
N VAL A 109 26.46 -32.50 16.42
CA VAL A 109 26.64 -31.08 16.71
C VAL A 109 25.27 -30.42 16.77
N THR A 110 24.93 -29.85 17.94
CA THR A 110 23.76 -28.99 18.13
C THR A 110 24.05 -27.64 17.50
N THR A 111 23.34 -27.31 16.41
CA THR A 111 23.46 -26.00 15.76
C THR A 111 22.15 -25.24 15.94
N SER A 112 22.22 -24.03 16.51
CA SER A 112 21.06 -23.15 16.65
C SER A 112 20.80 -22.45 15.31
N MET A 113 19.61 -22.64 14.73
CA MET A 113 19.21 -22.01 13.47
C MET A 113 17.98 -21.11 13.71
N HIS A 114 18.06 -19.85 13.29
CA HIS A 114 16.88 -19.01 13.14
C HIS A 114 16.09 -19.47 11.91
N PRO A 115 14.80 -19.85 12.04
CA PRO A 115 13.99 -20.32 10.93
C PRO A 115 13.74 -19.17 9.94
N MET A 116 14.14 -19.36 8.67
CA MET A 116 13.86 -18.40 7.60
C MET A 116 12.37 -18.36 7.23
N THR A 117 11.87 -17.23 6.74
CA THR A 117 10.46 -17.09 6.31
C THR A 117 10.25 -17.71 4.92
N CYS A 118 11.26 -17.56 4.08
CA CYS A 118 11.33 -18.14 2.76
C CYS A 118 12.62 -18.98 2.67
N PRO A 119 12.55 -20.30 2.93
CA PRO A 119 13.71 -21.17 2.76
C PRO A 119 14.24 -21.06 1.33
N ILE A 120 15.56 -20.88 1.22
CA ILE A 120 16.29 -20.80 -0.05
C ILE A 120 16.62 -22.23 -0.47
N TYR A 121 16.44 -22.53 -1.77
CA TYR A 121 16.84 -23.82 -2.34
C TYR A 121 18.29 -24.15 -1.93
N SER A 122 18.45 -25.29 -1.25
CA SER A 122 19.65 -25.61 -0.46
C SER A 122 20.96 -25.64 -1.27
N LYS A 123 20.88 -25.73 -2.60
CA LYS A 123 22.04 -25.70 -3.50
C LYS A 123 22.60 -24.31 -3.81
N PHE A 124 21.88 -23.22 -3.51
CA PHE A 124 22.40 -21.87 -3.75
C PHE A 124 23.28 -21.36 -2.61
N ILE A 125 22.80 -21.45 -1.38
CA ILE A 125 23.50 -21.01 -0.17
C ILE A 125 23.12 -21.97 0.95
N ASP A 126 24.10 -22.58 1.60
CA ASP A 126 23.85 -23.43 2.77
C ASP A 126 23.67 -22.54 4.01
N THR A 127 22.41 -22.18 4.28
CA THR A 127 22.04 -21.27 5.38
C THR A 127 22.03 -21.97 6.74
N ARG A 128 22.40 -23.26 6.80
CA ARG A 128 22.46 -24.05 8.04
C ARG A 128 23.61 -23.63 8.96
N PHE A 129 24.63 -22.93 8.46
CA PHE A 129 25.82 -22.55 9.22
C PHE A 129 25.93 -21.03 9.42
N SER A 130 26.36 -20.61 10.62
CA SER A 130 26.73 -19.21 10.89
C SER A 130 28.03 -18.86 10.15
N PRO A 131 28.19 -17.65 9.57
CA PRO A 131 27.33 -16.45 9.68
C PRO A 131 26.27 -16.29 8.58
N ALA A 132 26.21 -17.22 7.60
CA ALA A 132 25.34 -17.08 6.43
C ALA A 132 23.84 -16.98 6.79
N ASN A 133 23.41 -17.68 7.86
CA ASN A 133 22.04 -17.65 8.36
C ASN A 133 21.61 -16.24 8.82
N GLU A 134 22.45 -15.56 9.59
CA GLU A 134 22.18 -14.23 10.15
C GLU A 134 22.16 -13.16 9.05
N ILE A 135 23.10 -13.23 8.11
CA ILE A 135 23.15 -12.31 6.97
C ILE A 135 21.90 -12.47 6.11
N MET A 136 21.44 -13.70 5.85
CA MET A 136 20.25 -13.94 5.03
C MET A 136 18.98 -13.51 5.74
N LEU A 137 18.90 -13.70 7.06
CA LEU A 137 17.81 -13.14 7.85
C LEU A 137 17.77 -11.61 7.73
N ALA A 138 18.91 -10.93 7.86
CA ALA A 138 18.99 -9.48 7.69
C ALA A 138 18.56 -9.03 6.28
N VAL A 139 18.96 -9.75 5.24
CA VAL A 139 18.56 -9.48 3.84
C VAL A 139 17.06 -9.70 3.63
N GLU A 140 16.50 -10.78 4.17
CA GLU A 140 15.06 -11.07 4.11
C GLU A 140 14.24 -9.98 4.80
N LEU A 141 14.69 -9.54 5.98
CA LEU A 141 14.07 -8.45 6.74
C LEU A 141 14.12 -7.11 5.99
N LEU A 142 15.29 -6.74 5.47
CA LEU A 142 15.46 -5.51 4.70
C LEU A 142 14.58 -5.53 3.44
N SER A 143 14.51 -6.68 2.77
CA SER A 143 13.70 -6.80 1.57
C SER A 143 12.19 -6.74 1.87
N CYS A 144 11.75 -7.36 2.97
CA CYS A 144 10.37 -7.27 3.44
C CYS A 144 10.00 -5.82 3.79
N PHE A 145 10.90 -5.11 4.49
CA PHE A 145 10.73 -3.68 4.81
C PHE A 145 10.56 -2.82 3.55
N ILE A 146 11.40 -3.05 2.53
CA ILE A 146 11.33 -2.33 1.24
C ILE A 146 9.99 -2.60 0.54
N VAL A 147 9.59 -3.87 0.43
CA VAL A 147 8.32 -4.27 -0.21
C VAL A 147 7.11 -3.67 0.52
N ASN A 148 7.14 -3.68 1.86
CA ASN A 148 6.10 -3.07 2.67
C ASN A 148 6.03 -1.56 2.44
N SER A 149 7.18 -0.88 2.40
CA SER A 149 7.27 0.56 2.13
C SER A 149 6.72 0.96 0.77
N ILE A 150 7.00 0.14 -0.27
CA ILE A 150 6.44 0.34 -1.62
C ILE A 150 4.91 0.27 -1.60
N THR A 151 4.36 -0.74 -0.93
CA THR A 151 2.91 -0.93 -0.83
C THR A 151 2.25 0.20 -0.05
N VAL A 152 2.82 0.57 1.10
CA VAL A 152 2.38 1.74 1.89
C VAL A 152 2.41 3.01 1.03
N GLY A 153 3.46 3.21 0.24
CA GLY A 153 3.58 4.35 -0.67
C GLY A 153 2.44 4.39 -1.70
N ALA A 154 2.16 3.26 -2.36
CA ALA A 154 1.07 3.16 -3.33
C ALA A 154 -0.30 3.45 -2.70
N CYS A 155 -0.61 2.82 -1.56
CA CYS A 155 -1.86 3.07 -0.83
C CYS A 155 -1.98 4.51 -0.34
N SER A 156 -0.88 5.10 0.13
CA SER A 156 -0.85 6.49 0.60
C SER A 156 -1.10 7.48 -0.53
N LEU A 157 -0.49 7.28 -1.70
CA LEU A 157 -0.74 8.12 -2.89
C LEU A 157 -2.20 8.03 -3.31
N ALA A 158 -2.76 6.81 -3.38
CA ALA A 158 -4.17 6.61 -3.70
C ALA A 158 -5.10 7.34 -2.72
N ALA A 159 -4.85 7.23 -1.41
CA ALA A 159 -5.62 7.92 -0.39
C ALA A 159 -5.53 9.44 -0.53
N VAL A 160 -4.32 9.99 -0.72
CA VAL A 160 -4.12 11.45 -0.88
C VAL A 160 -4.83 11.97 -2.13
N PHE A 161 -4.71 11.28 -3.26
CA PHE A 161 -5.39 11.67 -4.51
C PHE A 161 -6.90 11.59 -4.38
N ALA A 162 -7.44 10.52 -3.78
CA ALA A 162 -8.87 10.39 -3.54
C ALA A 162 -9.40 11.51 -2.64
N MET A 163 -8.70 11.83 -1.56
CA MET A 163 -9.11 12.91 -0.65
C MET A 163 -9.01 14.28 -1.31
N HIS A 164 -8.01 14.54 -2.15
CA HIS A 164 -7.92 15.79 -2.92
C HIS A 164 -9.08 15.93 -3.90
N ALA A 165 -9.37 14.88 -4.68
CA ALA A 165 -10.50 14.88 -5.62
C ALA A 165 -11.84 15.08 -4.90
N TYR A 166 -12.02 14.44 -3.73
CA TYR A 166 -13.20 14.64 -2.91
C TYR A 166 -13.31 16.07 -2.37
N GLY A 167 -12.19 16.70 -1.99
CA GLY A 167 -12.16 18.10 -1.60
C GLY A 167 -12.54 19.06 -2.72
N GLN A 168 -12.03 18.83 -3.94
CA GLN A 168 -12.41 19.60 -5.13
C GLN A 168 -13.91 19.44 -5.44
N LEU A 169 -14.45 18.22 -5.36
CA LEU A 169 -15.86 17.96 -5.60
C LEU A 169 -16.75 18.62 -4.54
N SER A 170 -16.34 18.57 -3.26
CA SER A 170 -17.06 19.22 -2.16
C SER A 170 -17.10 20.75 -2.34
N MET A 171 -16.01 21.35 -2.80
CA MET A 171 -15.94 22.77 -3.10
C MET A 171 -16.87 23.14 -4.27
N LEU A 172 -16.82 22.37 -5.36
CA LEU A 172 -17.71 22.56 -6.51
C LEU A 172 -19.19 22.48 -6.10
N PHE A 173 -19.56 21.50 -5.28
CA PHE A 173 -20.93 21.36 -4.77
C PHE A 173 -21.35 22.58 -3.93
N SER A 174 -20.46 23.11 -3.09
CA SER A 174 -20.74 24.32 -2.33
C SER A 174 -20.96 25.54 -3.23
N TRP A 175 -20.15 25.72 -4.28
CA TRP A 175 -20.32 26.82 -5.22
C TRP A 175 -21.65 26.74 -5.97
N LEU A 176 -22.06 25.54 -6.38
CA LEU A 176 -23.34 25.32 -7.07
C LEU A 176 -24.53 25.65 -6.17
N ASN A 177 -24.54 25.15 -4.92
CA ASN A 177 -25.61 25.48 -3.97
C ASN A 177 -25.72 26.99 -3.70
N ASN A 178 -24.57 27.68 -3.61
CA ASN A 178 -24.55 29.13 -3.43
C ASN A 178 -25.08 29.87 -4.66
N LEU A 179 -24.71 29.44 -5.87
CA LEU A 179 -25.24 29.97 -7.13
C LEU A 179 -26.76 29.76 -7.25
N VAL A 180 -27.26 28.61 -6.81
CA VAL A 180 -28.69 28.26 -6.86
C VAL A 180 -29.49 29.03 -5.81
N SER A 181 -28.92 29.28 -4.63
CA SER A 181 -29.53 30.18 -3.63
C SER A 181 -29.58 31.64 -4.11
N ASP A 182 -28.61 32.08 -4.92
CA ASP A 182 -28.62 33.41 -5.56
C ASP A 182 -29.56 33.46 -6.81
N GLU A 183 -29.76 32.35 -7.51
CA GLU A 183 -30.59 32.21 -8.73
C GLU A 183 -31.99 31.60 -8.47
N ASP A 184 -32.64 31.98 -7.37
CA ASP A 184 -33.98 31.49 -6.96
C ASP A 184 -35.15 31.89 -7.93
N LYS A 185 -34.85 32.08 -9.22
CA LYS A 185 -35.79 32.27 -10.33
C LYS A 185 -35.31 31.65 -11.65
N LYS A 186 -34.95 30.35 -11.75
CA LYS A 186 -35.28 29.45 -12.91
C LYS A 186 -34.59 28.08 -13.01
N ASN A 187 -33.58 27.70 -12.22
CA ASN A 187 -32.63 26.66 -12.64
C ASN A 187 -32.67 25.28 -11.91
N GLU A 188 -33.85 24.85 -11.45
CA GLU A 188 -34.06 23.56 -10.76
C GLU A 188 -33.66 22.33 -11.61
N TYR A 189 -33.65 22.47 -12.93
CA TYR A 189 -33.33 21.39 -13.88
C TYR A 189 -31.84 21.10 -14.02
N ALA A 190 -30.96 22.12 -13.89
CA ALA A 190 -29.52 21.94 -14.02
C ALA A 190 -28.92 21.24 -12.79
N GLU A 191 -29.42 21.56 -11.59
CA GLU A 191 -29.07 20.93 -10.32
C GLU A 191 -29.38 19.43 -10.30
N GLN A 192 -30.60 19.04 -10.68
CA GLN A 192 -30.98 17.63 -10.72
C GLN A 192 -30.11 16.83 -11.70
N LYS A 193 -29.74 17.45 -12.82
CA LYS A 193 -28.93 16.78 -13.85
C LYS A 193 -27.48 16.61 -13.41
N LEU A 194 -26.90 17.60 -12.74
CA LEU A 194 -25.54 17.49 -12.22
C LEU A 194 -25.47 16.55 -11.01
N THR A 195 -26.45 16.63 -10.10
CA THR A 195 -26.58 15.69 -8.98
C THR A 195 -26.73 14.27 -9.49
N ALA A 196 -27.55 14.04 -10.52
CA ALA A 196 -27.68 12.74 -11.16
C ALA A 196 -26.36 12.27 -11.81
N ILE A 197 -25.59 13.16 -12.45
CA ILE A 197 -24.29 12.80 -13.03
C ILE A 197 -23.28 12.41 -11.94
N VAL A 198 -23.20 13.18 -10.86
CA VAL A 198 -22.30 12.91 -9.73
C VAL A 198 -22.71 11.64 -9.00
N GLU A 199 -24.00 11.44 -8.74
CA GLU A 199 -24.54 10.24 -8.14
C GLU A 199 -24.31 9.02 -9.03
N HIS A 200 -24.45 9.18 -10.35
CA HIS A 200 -24.16 8.11 -11.30
C HIS A 200 -22.66 7.76 -11.33
N HIS A 201 -21.77 8.76 -11.30
CA HIS A 201 -20.33 8.54 -11.19
C HIS A 201 -19.95 7.83 -9.89
N LEU A 202 -20.54 8.24 -8.76
CA LEU A 202 -20.33 7.59 -7.45
C LEU A 202 -20.90 6.16 -7.43
N ARG A 203 -22.03 5.91 -8.09
CA ARG A 203 -22.59 4.56 -8.25
C ARG A 203 -21.66 3.66 -9.04
N VAL A 204 -21.15 4.14 -10.18
CA VAL A 204 -20.20 3.39 -11.02
C VAL A 204 -18.94 3.07 -10.21
N LEU A 205 -18.38 4.03 -9.48
CA LEU A 205 -17.26 3.78 -8.56
C LEU A 205 -17.57 2.71 -7.50
N ARG A 206 -18.81 2.65 -7.01
CA ARG A 206 -19.26 1.66 -6.02
C ARG A 206 -19.51 0.26 -6.61
N TYR A 207 -19.56 0.11 -7.93
CA TYR A 207 -19.60 -1.20 -8.60
C TYR A 207 -18.19 -1.73 -8.95
N PHE A 208 -17.17 -0.86 -8.91
CA PHE A 208 -15.77 -1.20 -9.18
C PHE A 208 -14.90 -1.30 -7.91
N ILE A 209 -15.45 -0.98 -6.73
CA ILE A 209 -14.94 -1.30 -5.39
C ILE A 209 -15.77 -2.46 -4.83
#